data_AF-A0A5C5RG94-F1
#
_entry.id   AF-A0A5C5RG94-F1
#
_cell.length_a   1.000
_cell.length_b   1.000
_cell.length_c   1.000
_cell.angle_alpha   90.00
_cell.angle_beta   90.00
_cell.angle_gamma   90.00
#
_symmetry.space_group_name_H-M   'P 1'
#
loop_
_entity.id
_entity.type
_entity.pdbx_description
1 polymer ?
#
loop_
_entity_poly.entity_id
_entity_poly.type
_entity_poly.pdbx_seq_one_letter_code
_entity_poly.pdbx_strand_id
1 'polypeptide(L)'
;LSWQNGQIGDRLAAAVSDGRSRTGDLFQLRDGADQLATGLATLDSQIRANLTPLLRILDQATTAGQQIQQYRPLLGQLRTTAPALDQLIGQAPQLATAARQASDALSLVTAVRPLLDNAPWCAPIPQCAAVQQQLRTLGTLRDSNFLLQIGALSGQLGNLGTPITTITAQLTAAVDTLDTTLGAVTARDLPAQLAQLQNGVSQLAAGSRAIAGGVAALVDSNL
;
A
#
# COMPACT_ATOMS: atom_id res chain seq x y z
N LEU A 1 -10.26 -12.20 -94.43
CA LEU A 1 -9.59 -12.97 -93.36
C LEU A 1 -8.57 -12.13 -92.56
N SER A 2 -7.82 -11.19 -93.17
CA SER A 2 -6.85 -10.33 -92.46
C SER A 2 -7.47 -9.36 -91.43
N TRP A 3 -8.62 -8.74 -91.73
CA TRP A 3 -9.27 -7.77 -90.83
C TRP A 3 -9.84 -8.42 -89.55
N GLN A 4 -10.39 -9.63 -89.64
CA GLN A 4 -10.82 -10.40 -88.47
C GLN A 4 -9.63 -10.84 -87.60
N ASN A 5 -8.51 -11.23 -88.22
CA ASN A 5 -7.29 -11.56 -87.47
C ASN A 5 -6.68 -10.34 -86.76
N GLY A 6 -6.80 -9.15 -87.35
CA GLY A 6 -6.40 -7.89 -86.71
C GLY A 6 -7.23 -7.58 -85.45
N GLN A 7 -8.56 -7.69 -85.52
CA GLN A 7 -9.42 -7.48 -84.34
C GLN A 7 -9.20 -8.52 -83.24
N ILE A 8 -8.89 -9.76 -83.59
CA ILE A 8 -8.54 -10.81 -82.62
C ILE A 8 -7.20 -10.47 -81.94
N GLY A 9 -6.21 -9.98 -82.69
CA GLY A 9 -4.94 -9.49 -82.16
C GLY A 9 -5.09 -8.32 -81.19
N ASP A 10 -5.91 -7.32 -81.53
CA ASP A 10 -6.17 -6.16 -80.68
C ASP A 10 -6.89 -6.54 -79.37
N ARG A 11 -7.86 -7.45 -79.45
CA ARG A 11 -8.57 -7.98 -78.26
C ARG A 11 -7.64 -8.82 -77.38
N LEU A 12 -6.75 -9.60 -77.98
CA LEU A 12 -5.76 -10.38 -77.23
C LEU A 12 -4.75 -9.46 -76.54
N ALA A 13 -4.28 -8.40 -77.22
CA ALA A 13 -3.37 -7.42 -76.63
C ALA A 13 -4.02 -6.64 -75.47
N ALA A 14 -5.28 -6.23 -75.64
CA ALA A 14 -6.06 -5.59 -74.57
C ALA A 14 -6.25 -6.54 -73.38
N ALA A 15 -6.60 -7.80 -73.62
CA ALA A 15 -6.76 -8.81 -72.56
C ALA A 15 -5.44 -9.10 -71.80
N VAL A 16 -4.31 -9.11 -72.51
CA VAL A 16 -2.98 -9.27 -71.89
C VAL A 16 -2.60 -8.04 -71.05
N SER A 17 -2.93 -6.84 -71.52
CA SER A 17 -2.71 -5.59 -70.78
C SER A 17 -3.56 -5.55 -69.50
N ASP A 18 -4.85 -5.89 -69.61
CA ASP A 18 -5.78 -5.99 -68.47
C ASP A 18 -5.32 -7.04 -67.46
N GLY A 19 -4.86 -8.21 -67.95
CA GLY A 19 -4.30 -9.26 -67.10
C GLY A 19 -3.09 -8.78 -66.30
N ARG A 20 -2.15 -8.07 -66.94
CA ARG A 20 -0.96 -7.51 -66.27
C ARG A 20 -1.32 -6.44 -65.24
N SER A 21 -2.31 -5.58 -65.52
CA SER A 21 -2.79 -4.57 -64.57
C SER A 21 -3.35 -5.25 -63.32
N ARG A 22 -4.20 -6.28 -63.49
CA ARG A 22 -4.77 -7.03 -62.38
C ARG A 22 -3.72 -7.75 -61.54
N THR A 23 -2.68 -8.30 -62.16
CA THR A 23 -1.52 -8.87 -61.45
C THR A 23 -0.80 -7.81 -60.61
N GLY A 24 -0.63 -6.59 -61.14
CA GLY A 24 -0.07 -5.47 -60.39
C GLY A 24 -0.91 -5.08 -59.16
N ASP A 25 -2.23 -5.00 -59.33
CA ASP A 25 -3.17 -4.69 -58.25
C ASP A 25 -3.15 -5.76 -57.14
N LEU A 26 -3.01 -7.03 -57.52
CA LEU A 26 -2.88 -8.15 -56.58
C LEU A 26 -1.59 -8.07 -55.75
N PHE A 27 -0.46 -7.76 -56.38
CA PHE A 27 0.79 -7.54 -55.65
C PHE A 27 0.71 -6.34 -54.71
N GLN A 28 0.08 -5.24 -55.14
CA GLN A 28 -0.12 -4.07 -54.29
C GLN A 28 -1.03 -4.38 -53.08
N LEU A 29 -2.08 -5.19 -53.27
CA LEU A 29 -2.95 -5.64 -52.20
C LEU A 29 -2.20 -6.51 -51.17
N ARG A 30 -1.37 -7.45 -51.65
CA ARG A 30 -0.52 -8.28 -50.79
C ARG A 30 0.43 -7.44 -49.96
N ASP A 31 1.16 -6.55 -50.60
CA ASP A 31 2.15 -5.70 -49.92
C ASP A 31 1.47 -4.76 -48.92
N GLY A 32 0.28 -4.23 -49.24
CA GLY A 32 -0.53 -3.43 -48.31
C GLY A 32 -1.04 -4.24 -47.12
N ALA A 33 -1.46 -5.49 -47.33
CA ALA A 33 -1.89 -6.39 -46.25
C ALA A 33 -0.72 -6.78 -45.33
N ASP A 34 0.46 -7.02 -45.88
CA ASP A 34 1.70 -7.31 -45.12
C ASP A 34 2.15 -6.10 -44.28
N GLN A 35 2.07 -4.89 -44.84
CA GLN A 35 2.37 -3.65 -44.11
C GLN A 35 1.42 -3.44 -42.94
N LEU A 36 0.12 -3.67 -43.15
CA LEU A 36 -0.88 -3.58 -42.08
C LEU A 36 -0.64 -4.64 -40.99
N ALA A 37 -0.35 -5.87 -41.37
CA ALA A 37 -0.04 -6.95 -40.45
C ALA A 37 1.20 -6.62 -39.59
N THR A 38 2.24 -6.08 -40.21
CA THR A 38 3.48 -5.67 -39.54
C THR A 38 3.26 -4.47 -38.61
N GLY A 39 2.50 -3.47 -39.06
CA GLY A 39 2.14 -2.31 -38.25
C GLY A 39 1.34 -2.68 -37.00
N LEU A 40 0.34 -3.55 -37.15
CA LEU A 40 -0.46 -4.03 -36.02
C LEU A 40 0.31 -4.96 -35.08
N ALA A 41 1.23 -5.77 -35.60
CA ALA A 41 2.13 -6.57 -34.76
C ALA A 41 3.06 -5.68 -33.92
N THR A 42 3.56 -4.58 -34.49
CA THR A 42 4.37 -3.60 -33.79
C THR A 42 3.56 -2.89 -32.70
N LEU A 43 2.33 -2.48 -33.03
CA LEU A 43 1.42 -1.86 -32.07
C LEU A 43 1.11 -2.80 -30.89
N ASP A 44 0.80 -4.08 -31.16
CA ASP A 44 0.57 -5.10 -30.13
C ASP A 44 1.78 -5.25 -29.20
N SER A 45 2.99 -5.34 -29.76
CA SER A 45 4.23 -5.43 -28.97
C SER A 45 4.44 -4.20 -28.09
N GLN A 46 4.23 -2.99 -28.62
CA GLN A 46 4.41 -1.75 -27.87
C GLN A 46 3.36 -1.63 -26.76
N ILE A 47 2.11 -1.98 -27.03
CA ILE A 47 1.03 -1.94 -26.04
C ILE A 47 1.32 -2.94 -24.92
N ARG A 48 1.73 -4.17 -25.23
CA ARG A 48 2.11 -5.17 -24.21
C ARG A 48 3.28 -4.71 -23.36
N ALA A 49 4.34 -4.19 -23.97
CA ALA A 49 5.54 -3.71 -23.28
C ALA A 49 5.23 -2.58 -22.28
N ASN A 50 4.29 -1.69 -22.63
CA ASN A 50 3.93 -0.54 -21.80
C ASN A 50 2.84 -0.83 -20.77
N LEU A 51 1.84 -1.68 -21.11
CA LEU A 51 0.69 -1.92 -20.25
C LEU A 51 0.87 -3.08 -19.25
N THR A 52 1.68 -4.09 -19.59
CA THR A 52 1.95 -5.23 -18.69
C THR A 52 2.54 -4.79 -17.34
N PRO A 53 3.53 -3.88 -17.29
CA PRO A 53 4.05 -3.37 -16.02
C PRO A 53 2.99 -2.62 -15.20
N LEU A 54 2.09 -1.88 -15.85
CA LEU A 54 1.03 -1.13 -15.17
C LEU A 54 0.00 -2.06 -14.53
N LEU A 55 -0.41 -3.13 -15.23
CA LEU A 55 -1.30 -4.14 -14.66
C LEU A 55 -0.71 -4.80 -13.40
N ARG A 56 0.59 -5.12 -13.42
CA ARG A 56 1.29 -5.67 -12.26
C ARG A 56 1.33 -4.70 -11.08
N ILE A 57 1.55 -3.41 -11.33
CA ILE A 57 1.55 -2.38 -10.27
C ILE A 57 0.15 -2.24 -9.67
N LEU A 58 -0.90 -2.26 -10.52
CA LEU A 58 -2.28 -2.20 -10.05
C LEU A 58 -2.63 -3.40 -9.17
N ASP A 59 -2.22 -4.61 -9.56
CA ASP A 59 -2.44 -5.84 -8.78
C ASP A 59 -1.67 -5.84 -7.44
N GLN A 60 -0.45 -5.29 -7.43
CA GLN A 60 0.31 -5.10 -6.20
C GLN A 60 -0.37 -4.06 -5.28
N ALA A 61 -0.90 -2.98 -5.86
CA ALA A 61 -1.58 -1.93 -5.11
C ALA A 61 -2.92 -2.42 -4.50
N THR A 62 -3.69 -3.22 -5.23
CA THR A 62 -4.92 -3.84 -4.71
C THR A 62 -4.61 -4.84 -3.60
N THR A 63 -3.60 -5.69 -3.79
CA THR A 63 -3.15 -6.65 -2.77
C THR A 63 -2.68 -5.93 -1.50
N ALA A 64 -1.85 -4.89 -1.64
CA ALA A 64 -1.39 -4.08 -0.52
C ALA A 64 -2.56 -3.38 0.19
N GLY A 65 -3.54 -2.86 -0.57
CA GLY A 65 -4.78 -2.30 -0.03
C GLY A 65 -5.54 -3.30 0.84
N GLN A 66 -5.76 -4.53 0.35
CA GLN A 66 -6.42 -5.59 1.11
C GLN A 66 -5.66 -5.98 2.39
N GLN A 67 -4.33 -6.02 2.32
CA GLN A 67 -3.51 -6.24 3.52
C GLN A 67 -3.63 -5.09 4.52
N ILE A 68 -3.73 -3.85 4.08
CA ILE A 68 -3.93 -2.70 4.99
C ILE A 68 -5.32 -2.73 5.62
N GLN A 69 -6.34 -3.16 4.87
CA GLN A 69 -7.71 -3.32 5.37
C GLN A 69 -7.81 -4.28 6.57
N GLN A 70 -7.00 -5.33 6.59
CA GLN A 70 -6.99 -6.30 7.70
C GLN A 70 -6.60 -5.66 9.04
N TYR A 71 -5.92 -4.51 9.02
CA TYR A 71 -5.50 -3.77 10.21
C TYR A 71 -6.50 -2.70 10.65
N ARG A 72 -7.56 -2.42 9.89
CA ARG A 72 -8.60 -1.44 10.28
C ARG A 72 -9.22 -1.71 11.66
N PRO A 73 -9.55 -2.96 12.04
CA PRO A 73 -10.07 -3.23 13.37
C PRO A 73 -9.10 -2.83 14.49
N LEU A 74 -7.80 -3.10 14.29
CA LEU A 74 -6.75 -2.73 15.24
C LEU A 74 -6.57 -1.20 15.32
N LEU A 75 -6.62 -0.50 14.18
CA LEU A 75 -6.62 0.97 14.17
C LEU A 75 -7.85 1.56 14.87
N GLY A 76 -9.01 0.93 14.71
CA GLY A 76 -10.23 1.28 15.44
C GLY A 76 -10.05 1.15 16.96
N GLN A 77 -9.50 0.02 17.43
CA GLN A 77 -9.21 -0.21 18.85
C GLN A 77 -8.18 0.79 19.39
N LEU A 78 -7.13 1.08 18.63
CA LEU A 78 -6.13 2.10 18.99
C LEU A 78 -6.78 3.48 19.11
N ARG A 79 -7.63 3.87 18.16
CA ARG A 79 -8.35 5.15 18.22
C ARG A 79 -9.27 5.26 19.45
N THR A 80 -9.93 4.17 19.84
CA THR A 80 -10.79 4.16 21.04
C THR A 80 -9.99 4.25 22.34
N THR A 81 -8.77 3.71 22.36
CA THR A 81 -7.92 3.71 23.56
C THR A 81 -6.99 4.92 23.64
N ALA A 82 -6.72 5.58 22.51
CA ALA A 82 -5.83 6.73 22.41
C ALA A 82 -6.15 7.88 23.38
N PRO A 83 -7.42 8.31 23.59
CA PRO A 83 -7.72 9.38 24.54
C PRO A 83 -7.37 9.01 26.00
N ALA A 84 -7.59 7.76 26.39
CA ALA A 84 -7.25 7.30 27.74
C ALA A 84 -5.72 7.24 27.93
N LEU A 85 -4.99 6.82 26.89
CA LEU A 85 -3.52 6.85 26.91
C LEU A 85 -2.98 8.27 26.96
N ASP A 86 -3.55 9.21 26.20
CA ASP A 86 -3.16 10.61 26.22
C ASP A 86 -3.47 11.29 27.56
N GLN A 87 -4.59 10.95 28.19
CA GLN A 87 -4.90 11.41 29.55
C GLN A 87 -3.89 10.89 30.56
N LEU A 88 -3.53 9.61 30.49
CA LEU A 88 -2.51 9.01 31.35
C LEU A 88 -1.15 9.68 31.15
N ILE A 89 -0.74 9.92 29.90
CA ILE A 89 0.49 10.62 29.53
C ILE A 89 0.46 12.08 30.05
N GLY A 90 -0.65 12.78 29.87
CA GLY A 90 -0.82 14.17 30.33
C GLY A 90 -0.81 14.32 31.86
N GLN A 91 -1.26 13.29 32.59
CA GLN A 91 -1.21 13.25 34.06
C GLN A 91 0.13 12.76 34.61
N ALA A 92 0.96 12.13 33.76
CA ALA A 92 2.23 11.55 34.18
C ALA A 92 3.19 12.56 34.84
N PRO A 93 3.36 13.81 34.36
CA PRO A 93 4.20 14.80 35.05
C PRO A 93 3.72 15.13 36.48
N GLN A 94 2.40 15.14 36.71
CA GLN A 94 1.82 15.38 38.03
C GLN A 94 2.07 14.18 38.95
N LEU A 95 1.87 12.96 38.45
CA LEU A 95 2.22 11.72 39.15
C LEU A 95 3.70 11.65 39.52
N ALA A 96 4.59 12.02 38.59
CA ALA A 96 6.03 12.05 38.84
C ALA A 96 6.41 13.08 39.92
N THR A 97 5.69 14.20 39.99
CA THR A 97 5.90 15.22 41.02
C THR A 97 5.38 14.73 42.37
N ALA A 98 4.19 14.13 42.42
CA ALA A 98 3.62 13.56 43.63
C ALA A 98 4.49 12.41 44.19
N ALA A 99 5.02 11.54 43.33
CA ALA A 99 5.89 10.44 43.73
C ALA A 99 7.22 10.94 44.33
N ARG A 100 7.80 12.02 43.77
CA ARG A 100 9.00 12.67 44.33
C ARG A 100 8.70 13.30 45.69
N GLN A 101 7.62 14.07 45.81
CA GLN A 101 7.22 14.68 47.09
C GLN A 101 6.96 13.62 48.17
N ALA A 102 6.31 12.50 47.82
CA ALA A 102 6.08 11.40 48.74
C ALA A 102 7.39 10.71 49.17
N SER A 103 8.34 10.54 48.24
CA SER A 103 9.68 10.01 48.55
C SER A 103 10.45 10.92 49.50
N ASP A 104 10.42 12.24 49.27
CA ASP A 104 11.09 13.23 50.12
C ASP A 104 10.48 13.25 51.53
N ALA A 105 9.15 13.22 51.63
CA ALA A 105 8.44 13.12 52.90
C ALA A 105 8.76 11.81 53.64
N LEU A 106 8.81 10.68 52.93
CA LEU A 106 9.20 9.40 53.53
C LEU A 106 10.65 9.45 54.05
N SER A 107 11.56 10.10 53.33
CA SER A 107 12.95 10.28 53.75
C SER A 107 13.02 11.04 55.09
N LEU A 108 12.28 12.14 55.22
CA LEU A 108 12.19 12.92 56.45
C LEU A 108 11.60 12.12 57.62
N VAL A 109 10.49 11.40 57.39
CA VAL A 109 9.81 10.60 58.43
C VAL A 109 10.69 9.43 58.89
N THR A 110 11.37 8.76 57.95
CA THR A 110 12.24 7.62 58.27
C THR A 110 13.59 8.02 58.86
N ALA A 111 14.00 9.29 58.77
CA ALA A 111 15.23 9.79 59.40
C ALA A 111 15.19 9.73 60.94
N VAL A 112 13.99 9.68 61.54
CA VAL A 112 13.80 9.57 63.00
C VAL A 112 13.92 8.13 63.49
N ARG A 113 13.86 7.15 62.58
CA ARG A 113 13.91 5.72 62.90
C ARG A 113 15.14 5.28 63.72
N PRO A 114 16.39 5.69 63.41
CA PRO A 114 17.54 5.27 64.21
C PRO A 114 17.51 5.83 65.64
N LEU A 115 16.86 6.97 65.86
CA LEU A 115 16.70 7.55 67.20
C LEU A 115 15.71 6.73 68.03
N LEU A 116 14.63 6.26 67.41
CA LEU A 116 13.61 5.45 68.08
C LEU A 116 14.05 4.00 68.25
N ASP A 117 14.65 3.35 67.24
CA ASP A 117 15.09 1.94 67.31
C ASP A 117 16.16 1.73 68.41
N ASN A 118 16.95 2.76 68.75
CA ASN A 118 17.97 2.71 69.81
C ASN A 118 17.49 3.24 71.19
N ALA A 119 16.21 3.55 71.35
CA ALA A 119 15.66 4.10 72.58
C ALA A 119 15.15 2.99 73.54
N PRO A 120 15.87 2.66 74.62
CA PRO A 120 15.47 1.58 75.55
C PRO A 120 14.16 1.88 76.29
N TRP A 121 13.77 3.15 76.42
CA TRP A 121 12.52 3.58 77.03
C TRP A 121 11.28 3.37 76.14
N CYS A 122 11.46 3.10 74.84
CA CYS A 122 10.37 2.97 73.88
C CYS A 122 9.73 1.57 73.91
N ALA A 123 10.48 0.54 74.29
CA ALA A 123 10.01 -0.85 74.36
C ALA A 123 8.84 -1.10 75.35
N PRO A 124 8.84 -0.55 76.59
CA PRO A 124 7.73 -0.75 77.52
C PRO A 124 6.49 0.10 77.22
N ILE A 125 6.56 1.07 76.31
CA ILE A 125 5.44 1.97 75.97
C ILE A 125 4.77 1.45 74.67
N PRO A 126 3.54 0.91 74.73
CA PRO A 126 2.89 0.29 73.57
C PRO A 126 2.74 1.22 72.37
N GLN A 127 2.46 2.50 72.65
CA GLN A 127 2.32 3.55 71.64
C GLN A 127 3.66 3.80 70.91
N CYS A 128 4.78 3.75 71.62
CA CYS A 128 6.11 3.98 71.05
C CYS A 128 6.56 2.78 70.20
N ALA A 129 6.31 1.55 70.67
CA ALA A 129 6.55 0.33 69.89
C ALA A 129 5.72 0.27 68.60
N ALA A 130 4.46 0.75 68.63
CA ALA A 130 3.61 0.84 67.44
C ALA A 130 4.18 1.84 66.40
N VAL A 131 4.66 3.00 66.86
CA VAL A 131 5.31 4.00 65.99
C VAL A 131 6.60 3.46 65.37
N GLN A 132 7.44 2.74 66.14
CA GLN A 132 8.62 2.06 65.58
C GLN A 132 8.25 1.09 64.44
N GLN A 133 7.22 0.27 64.63
CA GLN A 133 6.76 -0.67 63.60
C GLN A 133 6.25 0.04 62.33
N GLN A 134 5.51 1.14 62.50
CA GLN A 134 5.07 1.96 61.37
C GLN A 134 6.26 2.57 60.61
N LEU A 135 7.26 3.10 61.33
CA LEU A 135 8.47 3.66 60.71
C LEU A 135 9.33 2.60 60.00
N ARG A 136 9.36 1.35 60.49
CA ARG A 136 10.03 0.24 59.78
C ARG A 136 9.32 -0.10 58.48
N THR A 137 7.98 -0.19 58.51
CA THR A 137 7.16 -0.43 57.32
C THR A 137 7.37 0.66 56.26
N LEU A 138 7.39 1.93 56.68
CA LEU A 138 7.70 3.06 55.79
C LEU A 138 9.15 2.99 55.27
N GLY A 139 10.10 2.60 56.11
CA GLY A 139 11.48 2.35 55.70
C GLY A 139 11.59 1.31 54.58
N THR A 140 10.91 0.17 54.71
CA THR A 140 10.87 -0.86 53.67
C THR A 140 10.31 -0.34 52.35
N LEU A 141 9.26 0.48 52.40
CA LEU A 141 8.68 1.10 51.21
C LEU A 141 9.66 2.06 50.53
N ARG A 142 10.39 2.88 51.29
CA ARG A 142 11.47 3.73 50.78
C ARG A 142 12.59 2.92 50.14
N ASP A 143 13.07 1.90 50.86
CA ASP A 143 14.22 1.09 50.45
C ASP A 143 13.91 0.28 49.17
N SER A 144 12.63 0.00 48.90
CA SER A 144 12.17 -0.64 47.66
C SER A 144 12.28 0.22 46.40
N ASN A 145 12.59 1.52 46.52
CA ASN A 145 12.62 2.50 45.42
C ASN A 145 11.32 2.61 44.59
N PHE A 146 10.22 2.06 45.08
CA PHE A 146 8.94 2.00 44.36
C PHE A 146 8.45 3.38 43.88
N LEU A 147 8.52 4.40 44.75
CA LEU A 147 8.11 5.77 44.40
C LEU A 147 9.03 6.41 43.35
N LEU A 148 10.32 6.09 43.35
CA LEU A 148 11.26 6.56 42.33
C LEU A 148 10.99 5.88 40.98
N GLN A 149 10.63 4.61 40.97
CA GLN A 149 10.25 3.87 39.76
C GLN A 149 8.97 4.44 39.12
N ILE A 150 7.97 4.78 39.94
CA ILE A 150 6.76 5.48 39.46
C ILE A 150 7.16 6.82 38.82
N GLY A 151 7.99 7.61 39.50
CA GLY A 151 8.46 8.89 38.98
C GLY A 151 9.19 8.78 37.64
N ALA A 152 10.05 7.77 37.49
CA ALA A 152 10.80 7.51 36.26
C ALA A 152 9.90 7.08 35.11
N LEU A 153 8.97 6.13 35.35
CA LEU A 153 8.00 5.68 34.34
C LEU A 153 7.10 6.83 33.90
N SER A 154 6.60 7.61 34.85
CA SER A 154 5.77 8.78 34.54
C SER A 154 6.56 9.87 33.78
N GLY A 155 7.84 10.04 34.07
CA GLY A 155 8.72 10.93 33.28
C GLY A 155 8.91 10.44 31.84
N GLN A 156 9.08 9.14 31.63
CA GLN A 156 9.16 8.54 30.29
C GLN A 156 7.87 8.73 29.50
N LEU A 157 6.71 8.53 30.14
CA LEU A 157 5.40 8.75 29.53
C LEU A 157 5.18 10.22 29.15
N GLY A 158 5.52 11.16 30.04
CA GLY A 158 5.37 12.60 29.79
C GLY A 158 6.26 13.16 28.67
N ASN A 159 7.29 12.42 28.25
CA ASN A 159 8.20 12.80 27.16
C ASN A 159 7.73 12.36 25.77
N LEU A 160 6.55 11.73 25.66
CA LEU A 160 5.94 11.44 24.36
C LEU A 160 5.50 12.76 23.72
N GLY A 161 6.36 13.31 22.85
CA GLY A 161 6.17 14.62 22.22
C GLY A 161 5.01 14.72 21.22
N THR A 162 4.23 13.67 21.03
CA THR A 162 3.03 13.68 20.17
C THR A 162 1.93 12.81 20.79
N PRO A 163 0.71 13.33 20.95
CA PRO A 163 -0.43 12.55 21.45
C PRO A 163 -0.72 11.34 20.56
N ILE A 164 -1.04 10.21 21.18
CA ILE A 164 -1.46 8.98 20.51
C ILE A 164 -2.74 9.21 19.71
N THR A 165 -3.63 10.11 20.15
CA THR A 165 -4.81 10.53 19.38
C THR A 165 -4.42 11.19 18.05
N THR A 166 -3.37 12.01 18.02
CA THR A 166 -2.88 12.63 16.79
C THR A 166 -2.32 11.60 15.83
N ILE A 167 -1.50 10.67 16.33
CA ILE A 167 -0.90 9.60 15.53
C ILE A 167 -1.98 8.69 14.93
N THR A 168 -2.94 8.25 15.75
CA THR A 168 -4.04 7.38 15.30
C THR A 168 -4.98 8.08 14.32
N ALA A 169 -5.23 9.38 14.49
CA ALA A 169 -6.00 10.18 13.52
C ALA A 169 -5.29 10.28 12.17
N GLN A 170 -3.98 10.53 12.16
CA GLN A 170 -3.19 10.59 10.92
C GLN A 170 -3.15 9.23 10.19
N LEU A 171 -2.94 8.13 10.93
CA LEU A 171 -2.99 6.78 10.39
C LEU A 171 -4.37 6.46 9.78
N THR A 172 -5.45 6.83 10.47
CA THR A 172 -6.81 6.62 9.96
C THR A 172 -7.04 7.39 8.66
N ALA A 173 -6.67 8.68 8.63
CA ALA A 173 -6.80 9.51 7.43
C ALA A 173 -5.99 8.98 6.23
N ALA A 174 -4.79 8.45 6.47
CA ALA A 174 -3.96 7.83 5.44
C ALA A 174 -4.62 6.57 4.85
N VAL A 175 -5.18 5.71 5.71
CA VAL A 175 -5.89 4.49 5.28
C VAL A 175 -7.19 4.84 4.52
N ASP A 176 -7.93 5.86 4.95
CA ASP A 176 -9.14 6.32 4.24
C ASP A 176 -8.81 6.93 2.86
N THR A 177 -7.68 7.64 2.75
CA THR A 177 -7.19 8.18 1.48
C THR A 177 -6.79 7.05 0.53
N LEU A 178 -6.10 6.03 1.04
CA LEU A 178 -5.73 4.86 0.27
C LEU A 178 -6.97 4.14 -0.26
N ASP A 179 -7.97 3.92 0.59
CA ASP A 179 -9.23 3.26 0.21
C ASP A 179 -10.01 4.04 -0.84
N THR A 180 -10.11 5.36 -0.68
CA THR A 180 -10.77 6.22 -1.67
C THR A 180 -10.06 6.11 -3.02
N THR A 181 -8.73 6.10 -3.00
CA THR A 181 -7.91 6.02 -4.22
C THR A 181 -8.03 4.66 -4.89
N LEU A 182 -7.86 3.57 -4.14
CA LEU A 182 -7.99 2.21 -4.66
C LEU A 182 -9.42 1.90 -5.09
N GLY A 183 -10.42 2.38 -4.33
CA GLY A 183 -11.83 2.30 -4.68
C GLY A 183 -12.15 3.02 -6.00
N ALA A 184 -11.53 4.17 -6.26
CA ALA A 184 -11.68 4.86 -7.55
C ALA A 184 -11.04 4.08 -8.72
N VAL A 185 -9.95 3.35 -8.46
CA VAL A 185 -9.28 2.49 -9.45
C VAL A 185 -10.14 1.26 -9.78
N THR A 186 -10.69 0.59 -8.77
CA THR A 186 -11.56 -0.60 -8.95
C THR A 186 -12.93 -0.23 -9.49
N ALA A 187 -13.54 0.89 -9.08
CA ALA A 187 -14.84 1.32 -9.58
C ALA A 187 -14.84 1.64 -11.08
N ARG A 188 -13.68 2.04 -11.63
CA ARG A 188 -13.49 2.23 -13.08
C ARG A 188 -13.10 0.95 -13.80
N ASP A 189 -12.94 -0.16 -13.09
CA ASP A 189 -12.45 -1.45 -13.59
C ASP A 189 -11.24 -1.31 -14.54
N LEU A 190 -10.35 -0.37 -14.20
CA LEU A 190 -9.18 -0.01 -14.99
C LEU A 190 -8.34 -1.26 -15.35
N PRO A 191 -8.05 -2.19 -14.41
CA PRO A 191 -7.36 -3.42 -14.75
C PRO A 191 -8.06 -4.23 -15.85
N ALA A 192 -9.38 -4.41 -15.78
CA ALA A 192 -10.11 -5.15 -16.81
C ALA A 192 -10.13 -4.40 -18.15
N GLN A 193 -10.29 -3.07 -18.15
CA GLN A 193 -10.25 -2.26 -19.37
C GLN A 193 -8.87 -2.32 -20.05
N LEU A 194 -7.79 -2.24 -19.26
CA LEU A 194 -6.41 -2.37 -19.73
C LEU A 194 -6.11 -3.78 -20.28
N ALA A 195 -6.65 -4.82 -19.65
CA ALA A 195 -6.53 -6.20 -20.14
C ALA A 195 -7.35 -6.42 -21.42
N GLN A 196 -8.56 -5.88 -21.49
CA GLN A 196 -9.44 -5.94 -22.66
C GLN A 196 -8.81 -5.22 -23.86
N LEU A 197 -8.20 -4.04 -23.64
CA LEU A 197 -7.47 -3.31 -24.67
C LEU A 197 -6.32 -4.14 -25.24
N GLN A 198 -5.50 -4.74 -24.37
CA GLN A 198 -4.39 -5.61 -24.80
C GLN A 198 -4.91 -6.79 -25.64
N ASN A 199 -5.95 -7.48 -25.16
CA ASN A 199 -6.53 -8.61 -25.87
C ASN A 199 -7.12 -8.22 -27.22
N GLY A 200 -7.81 -7.07 -27.30
CA GLY A 200 -8.37 -6.55 -28.55
C GLY A 200 -7.29 -6.25 -29.57
N VAL A 201 -6.21 -5.57 -29.18
CA VAL A 201 -5.09 -5.25 -30.08
C VAL A 201 -4.39 -6.53 -30.57
N SER A 202 -4.20 -7.52 -29.70
CA SER A 202 -3.63 -8.81 -30.10
C SER A 202 -4.51 -9.57 -31.09
N GLN A 203 -5.83 -9.53 -30.91
CA GLN A 203 -6.78 -10.11 -31.85
C GLN A 203 -6.74 -9.38 -33.20
N LEU A 204 -6.66 -8.05 -33.20
CA LEU A 204 -6.48 -7.26 -34.42
C LEU A 204 -5.19 -7.64 -35.16
N ALA A 205 -4.06 -7.75 -34.43
CA ALA A 205 -2.78 -8.15 -35.00
C ALA A 205 -2.78 -9.59 -35.53
N ALA A 206 -3.49 -10.51 -34.87
CA ALA A 206 -3.66 -11.88 -35.37
C ALA A 206 -4.55 -11.91 -36.63
N GLY A 207 -5.66 -11.16 -36.62
CA GLY A 207 -6.57 -11.04 -37.75
C GLY A 207 -5.91 -10.43 -38.98
N SER A 208 -5.09 -9.38 -38.81
CA SER A 208 -4.37 -8.76 -39.92
C SER A 208 -3.32 -9.69 -40.53
N ARG A 209 -2.62 -10.49 -39.71
CA ARG A 209 -1.73 -11.55 -40.23
C ARG A 209 -2.50 -12.63 -41.00
N ALA A 210 -3.66 -13.04 -40.51
CA ALA A 210 -4.50 -14.02 -41.20
C ALA A 210 -4.99 -13.48 -42.56
N ILE A 211 -5.38 -12.20 -42.61
CA ILE A 211 -5.75 -11.52 -43.86
C ILE A 211 -4.55 -11.46 -44.81
N ALA A 212 -3.39 -11.02 -44.35
CA ALA A 212 -2.17 -10.96 -45.17
C ALA A 212 -1.80 -12.32 -45.76
N GLY A 213 -1.84 -13.38 -44.95
CA GLY A 213 -1.61 -14.76 -45.41
C GLY A 213 -2.67 -15.23 -46.42
N GLY A 214 -3.94 -14.88 -46.21
CA GLY A 214 -5.01 -15.20 -47.15
C GLY A 214 -4.88 -14.46 -48.48
N VAL A 215 -4.47 -13.19 -48.45
CA VAL A 215 -4.19 -12.39 -49.64
C VAL A 215 -2.99 -12.96 -50.38
N ALA A 216 -1.89 -13.28 -49.68
CA ALA A 216 -0.73 -13.91 -50.29
C ALA A 216 -1.08 -15.23 -51.00
N ALA A 217 -1.84 -16.12 -50.34
CA ALA A 217 -2.31 -17.37 -50.94
C ALA A 217 -3.20 -17.15 -52.18
N LEU A 218 -4.04 -16.10 -52.16
CA LEU A 218 -4.86 -15.72 -53.31
C LEU A 218 -3.99 -15.24 -54.47
N VAL A 219 -3.01 -14.37 -54.22
CA VAL A 219 -2.07 -13.90 -55.24
C VAL A 219 -1.30 -15.08 -55.84
N ASP A 220 -0.74 -15.95 -55.00
CA ASP A 220 0.03 -17.12 -55.44
C ASP A 220 -0.81 -18.12 -56.26
N SER A 221 -2.13 -18.19 -56.04
CA SER A 221 -3.05 -19.05 -56.79
C SER A 221 -3.55 -18.44 -58.10
N ASN A 222 -3.32 -17.14 -58.34
CA ASN A 222 -3.75 -16.41 -59.54
C ASN A 222 -2.58 -15.96 -60.43
N LEU A 223 -1.35 -16.39 -60.09
CA LEU A 223 -0.14 -16.29 -60.91
C LEU A 223 0.03 -17.57 -61.74
#